data_AF-A0AAW2XYC3-F1
#
_entry.id   AF-A0AAW2XYC3-F1
#
_cell.length_a   1.000
_cell.length_b   1.000
_cell.length_c   1.000
_cell.angle_alpha   90.00
_cell.angle_beta   90.00
_cell.angle_gamma   90.00
#
_symmetry.space_group_name_H-M   'P 1'
#
loop_
_entity.id
_entity.type
_entity.pdbx_description
1 polymer ?
#
loop_
_entity_poly.entity_id
_entity_poly.type
_entity_poly.pdbx_seq_one_letter_code
_entity_poly.pdbx_strand_id
1 'polypeptide(L)'
;MLSTAIKFKDVFPRFAAKDPHYDDCPCPKDWEKVEKVCSVLEVLWDATHIISGSDYPTSNLFLNAVSLVKVLLDEKSLDSDGFIRDMVERMKIKIDKYWERKISFVHRSLHELYSEYALMYDDDGESRGQMQGVVLKVKVLVTLEYQEKDNKIEKKFDVLEWWRVNSVKYKILSFMARDILAIPITTVAFEATFSAGSRVIDKYRASLTSETVQVLMCEEIG
;
A
#
# COMPACT_ATOMS: atom_id res chain seq x y z
N MET A 1 14.66 -0.75 -11.67
CA MET A 1 15.68 -0.10 -12.52
C MET A 1 17.08 -0.20 -11.90
N LEU A 2 17.35 0.42 -10.74
CA LEU A 2 18.68 0.38 -10.11
C LEU A 2 19.16 -1.04 -9.77
N SER A 3 18.31 -1.86 -9.16
CA SER A 3 18.64 -3.27 -8.88
C SER A 3 18.93 -4.09 -10.15
N THR A 4 18.32 -3.71 -11.28
CA THR A 4 18.65 -4.30 -12.58
C THR A 4 20.01 -3.80 -13.08
N ALA A 5 20.28 -2.50 -12.97
CA ALA A 5 21.55 -1.91 -13.40
C ALA A 5 22.76 -2.51 -12.64
N ILE A 6 22.61 -2.79 -11.34
CA ILE A 6 23.65 -3.47 -10.54
C ILE A 6 24.05 -4.82 -11.15
N LYS A 7 23.09 -5.60 -11.66
CA LYS A 7 23.38 -6.92 -12.31
C LYS A 7 24.28 -6.79 -13.55
N PHE A 8 24.33 -5.61 -14.15
CA PHE A 8 25.12 -5.31 -15.32
C PHE A 8 26.27 -4.33 -15.04
N LYS A 9 26.68 -4.13 -13.79
CA LYS A 9 27.70 -3.13 -13.43
C LYS A 9 29.02 -3.29 -14.19
N ASP A 10 29.42 -4.52 -14.50
CA ASP A 10 30.64 -4.83 -15.25
C ASP A 10 30.54 -4.54 -16.76
N VAL A 11 29.33 -4.27 -17.27
CA VAL A 11 29.09 -3.91 -18.68
C VAL A 11 29.45 -2.45 -18.94
N PHE A 12 29.24 -1.57 -17.96
CA PHE A 12 29.46 -0.13 -18.12
C PHE A 12 30.92 0.22 -18.48
N PRO A 13 31.96 -0.32 -17.80
CA PRO A 13 33.35 -0.06 -18.20
C PRO A 13 33.70 -0.62 -19.58
N ARG A 14 33.11 -1.76 -19.96
CA ARG A 14 33.32 -2.38 -21.29
C ARG A 14 32.70 -1.55 -22.40
N PHE A 15 31.57 -0.90 -22.10
CA PHE A 15 30.92 0.02 -23.01
C PHE A 15 31.73 1.32 -23.15
N ALA A 16 32.25 1.87 -22.05
CA ALA A 16 33.16 3.03 -22.06
C ALA A 16 34.43 2.79 -22.89
N ALA A 17 34.97 1.57 -22.86
CA ALA A 17 36.12 1.22 -23.69
C ALA A 17 35.81 1.20 -25.20
N LYS A 18 34.53 1.08 -25.60
CA LYS A 18 34.10 0.97 -26.99
C LYS A 18 33.53 2.26 -27.56
N ASP A 19 32.88 3.08 -26.73
CA ASP A 19 32.26 4.32 -27.14
C ASP A 19 33.01 5.52 -26.54
N PRO A 20 33.78 6.27 -27.37
CA PRO A 20 34.51 7.45 -26.93
C PRO A 20 33.63 8.60 -26.42
N HIS A 21 32.32 8.58 -26.68
CA HIS A 21 31.37 9.60 -26.23
C HIS A 21 30.67 9.23 -24.92
N TYR A 22 31.02 8.09 -24.31
CA TYR A 22 30.45 7.66 -23.04
C TYR A 22 31.27 8.18 -21.86
N ASP A 23 31.02 9.43 -21.48
CA ASP A 23 31.77 10.14 -20.44
C ASP A 23 31.31 9.80 -19.00
N ASP A 24 30.07 9.36 -18.83
CA ASP A 24 29.43 9.16 -17.51
C ASP A 24 29.47 7.69 -17.03
N CYS A 25 30.65 7.06 -17.06
CA CYS A 25 30.82 5.70 -16.55
C CYS A 25 30.82 5.68 -15.01
N PRO A 26 29.90 4.97 -14.34
CA PRO A 26 29.87 4.90 -12.88
C PRO A 26 31.13 4.22 -12.34
N CYS A 27 31.74 4.82 -11.32
CA CYS A 27 32.91 4.25 -10.66
C CYS A 27 32.49 3.24 -9.57
N PRO A 28 33.42 2.42 -9.04
CA PRO A 28 33.10 1.47 -7.96
C PRO A 28 32.41 2.10 -6.74
N LYS A 29 32.75 3.35 -6.39
CA LYS A 29 32.11 4.08 -5.27
C LYS A 29 30.66 4.47 -5.58
N ASP A 30 30.31 4.70 -6.84
CA ASP A 30 28.94 4.99 -7.24
C ASP A 30 28.07 3.74 -7.10
N TRP A 31 28.60 2.57 -7.47
CA TRP A 31 27.91 1.30 -7.27
C TRP A 31 27.68 0.99 -5.79
N GLU A 32 28.65 1.31 -4.91
CA GLU A 32 28.46 1.17 -3.46
C GLU A 32 27.29 2.05 -2.96
N LYS A 33 27.21 3.30 -3.42
CA LYS A 33 26.08 4.19 -3.09
C LYS A 33 24.75 3.64 -3.64
N VAL A 34 24.74 3.14 -4.86
CA VAL A 34 23.53 2.57 -5.49
C VAL A 34 23.05 1.33 -4.74
N GLU A 35 23.95 0.45 -4.30
CA GLU A 35 23.61 -0.72 -3.47
C GLU A 35 22.97 -0.28 -2.14
N LYS A 36 23.53 0.73 -1.47
CA LYS A 36 22.94 1.30 -0.24
C LYS A 36 21.56 1.94 -0.49
N VAL A 37 21.39 2.67 -1.59
CA VAL A 37 20.08 3.24 -1.98
C VAL A 37 19.06 2.14 -2.24
N CYS A 38 19.44 1.08 -2.96
CA CYS A 38 18.58 -0.07 -3.20
C CYS A 38 18.07 -0.69 -1.91
N SER A 39 18.90 -0.81 -0.87
CA SER A 39 18.46 -1.35 0.43
C SER A 39 17.34 -0.53 1.09
N VAL A 40 17.36 0.80 0.93
CA VAL A 40 16.28 1.66 1.46
C VAL A 40 15.03 1.53 0.60
N LEU A 41 15.20 1.51 -0.73
CA LEU A 41 14.10 1.44 -1.69
C LEU A 41 13.39 0.08 -1.69
N GLU A 42 14.05 -1.00 -1.31
CA GLU A 42 13.48 -2.35 -1.25
C GLU A 42 12.30 -2.42 -0.29
N VAL A 43 12.43 -1.85 0.91
CA VAL A 43 11.33 -1.82 1.90
C VAL A 43 10.15 -0.95 1.43
N LEU A 44 10.42 0.16 0.73
CA LEU A 44 9.38 0.98 0.10
C LEU A 44 8.66 0.22 -1.01
N TRP A 45 9.42 -0.56 -1.78
CA TRP A 45 8.90 -1.42 -2.83
C TRP A 45 8.02 -2.52 -2.24
N ASP A 46 8.45 -3.19 -1.17
CA ASP A 46 7.68 -4.21 -0.44
C ASP A 46 6.37 -3.61 0.09
N ALA A 47 6.46 -2.49 0.81
CA ALA A 47 5.31 -1.78 1.34
C ALA A 47 4.32 -1.39 0.24
N THR A 48 4.84 -0.90 -0.89
CA THR A 48 4.03 -0.53 -2.07
C THR A 48 3.37 -1.76 -2.68
N HIS A 49 4.09 -2.87 -2.85
CA HIS A 49 3.53 -4.11 -3.39
C HIS A 49 2.42 -4.65 -2.50
N ILE A 50 2.59 -4.60 -1.18
CA ILE A 50 1.56 -5.01 -0.22
C ILE A 50 0.28 -4.18 -0.39
N ILE A 51 0.38 -2.85 -0.47
CA ILE A 51 -0.79 -1.96 -0.57
C ILE A 51 -1.35 -1.84 -2.00
N SER A 52 -0.63 -2.32 -3.00
CA SER A 52 -1.07 -2.35 -4.40
C SER A 52 -1.66 -3.68 -4.85
N GLY A 53 -1.76 -4.66 -3.95
CA GLY A 53 -2.47 -5.91 -4.21
C GLY A 53 -3.94 -5.71 -4.59
N SER A 54 -4.49 -6.68 -5.30
CA SER A 54 -5.89 -6.65 -5.78
C SER A 54 -6.69 -7.88 -5.36
N ASP A 55 -6.03 -8.93 -4.87
CA ASP A 55 -6.61 -10.22 -4.46
C ASP A 55 -6.92 -10.28 -2.94
N TYR A 56 -6.75 -9.16 -2.23
CA TYR A 56 -7.07 -9.02 -0.81
C TYR A 56 -7.36 -7.57 -0.44
N PRO A 57 -8.09 -7.31 0.67
CA PRO A 57 -8.25 -5.96 1.20
C PRO A 57 -6.90 -5.31 1.53
N THR A 58 -6.62 -4.18 0.90
CA THR A 58 -5.37 -3.43 1.13
C THR A 58 -5.54 -2.32 2.18
N SER A 59 -6.76 -1.85 2.39
CA SER A 59 -7.04 -0.69 3.24
C SER A 59 -6.67 -0.90 4.71
N ASN A 60 -6.84 -2.11 5.24
CA ASN A 60 -6.38 -2.47 6.59
C ASN A 60 -4.85 -2.59 6.70
N LEU A 61 -4.13 -2.80 5.60
CA LEU A 61 -2.67 -2.96 5.60
C LEU A 61 -1.93 -1.64 5.49
N PHE A 62 -2.61 -0.58 5.07
CA PHE A 62 -2.00 0.71 4.76
C PHE A 62 -1.21 1.31 5.94
N LEU A 63 -1.80 1.36 7.14
CA LEU A 63 -1.12 1.98 8.29
C LEU A 63 0.08 1.16 8.76
N ASN A 64 0.04 -0.17 8.65
CA ASN A 64 1.20 -1.03 8.92
C ASN A 64 2.31 -0.81 7.89
N ALA A 65 1.96 -0.75 6.60
CA ALA A 65 2.93 -0.48 5.54
C ALA A 65 3.62 0.89 5.71
N VAL A 66 2.86 1.93 6.05
CA VAL A 66 3.41 3.26 6.35
C VAL A 66 4.28 3.24 7.61
N SER A 67 3.84 2.54 8.66
CA SER A 67 4.61 2.42 9.90
C SER A 67 5.95 1.71 9.66
N LEU A 68 5.96 0.64 8.86
CA LEU A 68 7.18 -0.08 8.48
C LEU A 68 8.17 0.85 7.77
N VAL A 69 7.70 1.63 6.80
CA VAL A 69 8.53 2.61 6.09
C VAL A 69 9.07 3.67 7.06
N LYS A 70 8.24 4.17 7.99
CA LYS A 70 8.69 5.15 8.98
C LYS A 70 9.79 4.60 9.89
N VAL A 71 9.59 3.41 10.47
CA VAL A 71 10.58 2.76 11.33
C VAL A 71 11.91 2.59 10.61
N LEU A 72 11.88 2.11 9.36
CA LEU A 72 13.11 1.97 8.56
C LEU A 72 13.79 3.32 8.32
N LEU A 73 13.04 4.35 7.93
CA LEU A 73 13.63 5.66 7.67
C LEU A 73 14.19 6.29 8.95
N ASP A 74 13.57 6.05 10.11
CA ASP A 74 14.14 6.47 11.39
C ASP A 74 15.45 5.73 11.70
N GLU A 75 15.51 4.43 11.48
CA GLU A 75 16.74 3.65 11.61
C GLU A 75 17.83 4.17 10.65
N LYS A 76 17.50 4.34 9.37
CA LYS A 76 18.44 4.80 8.33
C LYS A 76 18.82 6.28 8.46
N SER A 77 18.08 7.06 9.25
CA SER A 77 18.49 8.43 9.58
C SER A 77 19.73 8.48 10.48
N LEU A 78 20.03 7.36 11.16
CA LEU A 78 21.20 7.20 12.02
C LEU A 78 22.37 6.48 11.32
N ASP A 79 22.29 6.28 10.00
CA ASP A 79 23.31 5.55 9.25
C ASP A 79 24.69 6.23 9.33
N SER A 80 25.75 5.42 9.37
CA SER A 80 27.13 5.91 9.34
C SER A 80 27.44 6.73 8.07
N ASP A 81 26.80 6.40 6.94
CA ASP A 81 27.01 7.06 5.65
C ASP A 81 26.19 8.37 5.56
N GLY A 82 26.90 9.50 5.47
CA GLY A 82 26.27 10.81 5.35
C GLY A 82 25.38 10.96 4.11
N PHE A 83 25.72 10.29 3.00
CA PHE A 83 24.90 10.32 1.80
C PHE A 83 23.52 9.68 2.04
N ILE A 84 23.48 8.57 2.78
CA ILE A 84 22.23 7.87 3.12
C ILE A 84 21.41 8.68 4.10
N ARG A 85 22.02 9.22 5.16
CA ARG A 85 21.31 10.11 6.10
C ARG A 85 20.66 11.28 5.40
N ASP A 86 21.40 11.98 4.54
CA ASP A 86 20.89 13.14 3.80
C ASP A 86 19.73 12.76 2.86
N MET A 87 19.81 11.60 2.22
CA MET A 87 18.74 11.08 1.37
C MET A 87 17.48 10.78 2.19
N VAL A 88 17.64 10.06 3.30
CA VAL A 88 16.56 9.61 4.18
C VAL A 88 15.86 10.80 4.84
N GLU A 89 16.61 11.81 5.27
CA GLU A 89 16.03 13.02 5.87
C GLU A 89 15.10 13.74 4.88
N ARG A 90 15.52 13.86 3.61
CA ARG A 90 14.66 14.40 2.54
C ARG A 90 13.42 13.55 2.27
N MET A 91 13.52 12.23 2.43
CA MET A 91 12.39 11.31 2.26
C MET A 91 11.39 11.45 3.41
N LYS A 92 11.87 11.53 4.66
CA LYS A 92 11.05 11.75 5.86
C LYS A 92 10.22 13.02 5.75
N ILE A 93 10.84 14.15 5.38
CA ILE A 93 10.14 15.43 5.17
C ILE A 93 8.98 15.29 4.18
N LYS A 94 9.19 14.56 3.07
CA LYS A 94 8.12 14.33 2.09
C LYS A 94 7.01 13.50 2.71
N ILE A 95 7.34 12.37 3.34
CA ILE A 95 6.35 11.45 3.94
C ILE A 95 5.52 12.16 5.01
N ASP A 96 6.15 12.88 5.94
CA ASP A 96 5.43 13.55 7.02
C ASP A 96 4.49 14.63 6.49
N LYS A 97 4.94 15.42 5.51
CA LYS A 97 4.09 16.41 4.82
C LYS A 97 2.85 15.78 4.18
N TYR A 98 2.97 14.60 3.60
CA TYR A 98 1.83 13.91 2.98
C TYR A 98 0.85 13.38 4.04
N TRP A 99 1.36 12.89 5.16
CA TRP A 99 0.60 12.11 6.13
C TRP A 99 -0.11 12.95 7.20
N GLU A 100 0.53 13.96 7.79
CA GLU A 100 -0.01 14.68 8.95
C GLU A 100 -1.36 15.35 8.64
N ARG A 101 -1.47 15.89 7.43
CA ARG A 101 -2.69 16.54 6.95
C ARG A 101 -3.81 15.56 6.63
N LYS A 102 -3.47 14.29 6.35
CA LYS A 102 -4.43 13.28 5.89
C LYS A 102 -5.00 12.43 7.02
N ILE A 103 -4.24 12.14 8.08
CA ILE A 103 -4.78 11.29 9.16
C ILE A 103 -5.91 11.97 9.93
N SER A 104 -5.77 13.25 10.25
CA SER A 104 -6.80 14.01 10.96
C SER A 104 -8.11 14.06 10.16
N PHE A 105 -8.00 14.14 8.83
CA PHE A 105 -9.13 14.06 7.92
C PHE A 105 -9.78 12.67 7.94
N VAL A 106 -8.99 11.59 7.78
CA VAL A 106 -9.49 10.21 7.80
C VAL A 106 -10.20 9.89 9.12
N HIS A 107 -9.61 10.28 10.25
CA HIS A 107 -10.23 10.10 11.56
C HIS A 107 -11.60 10.79 11.66
N ARG A 108 -11.69 12.03 11.18
CA ARG A 108 -12.97 12.77 11.15
C ARG A 108 -13.99 12.09 10.24
N SER A 109 -13.61 11.74 9.02
CA SER A 109 -14.52 11.10 8.05
C SER A 109 -15.02 9.74 8.54
N LEU A 110 -14.17 8.94 9.20
CA LEU A 110 -14.61 7.68 9.81
C LEU A 110 -15.64 7.89 10.92
N HIS A 111 -15.48 8.95 11.71
CA HIS A 111 -16.43 9.29 12.78
C HIS A 111 -17.78 9.78 12.20
N GLU A 112 -17.75 10.59 11.16
CA GLU A 112 -18.94 11.03 10.42
C GLU A 112 -19.67 9.83 9.81
N LEU A 113 -18.95 8.95 9.11
CA LEU A 113 -19.51 7.75 8.51
C LEU A 113 -20.12 6.81 9.56
N TYR A 114 -19.46 6.62 10.71
CA TYR A 114 -20.03 5.83 11.79
C TYR A 114 -21.35 6.41 12.28
N SER A 115 -21.43 7.74 12.40
CA SER A 115 -22.64 8.43 12.83
C SER A 115 -23.79 8.21 11.84
N GLU A 116 -23.51 8.24 10.53
CA GLU A 116 -24.48 7.93 9.47
C GLU A 116 -24.98 6.48 9.54
N TYR A 117 -24.07 5.51 9.69
CA TYR A 117 -24.44 4.10 9.82
C TYR A 117 -25.25 3.83 11.09
N ALA A 118 -24.92 4.48 12.20
CA ALA A 118 -25.69 4.38 13.43
C ALA A 118 -27.13 4.85 13.22
N LEU A 119 -27.35 5.95 12.49
CA LEU A 119 -28.69 6.42 12.15
C LEU A 119 -29.49 5.45 11.26
N MET A 120 -28.81 4.70 10.39
CA MET A 120 -29.47 3.76 9.46
C MET A 120 -29.78 2.40 10.08
N TYR A 121 -28.97 1.92 11.04
CA TYR A 121 -28.99 0.51 11.48
C TYR A 121 -29.21 0.32 13.00
N ASP A 122 -29.24 1.39 13.80
CA ASP A 122 -29.50 1.36 15.25
C ASP A 122 -31.00 1.53 15.56
N ASP A 123 -31.77 0.48 15.31
CA ASP A 123 -33.23 0.46 15.55
C ASP A 123 -33.58 0.47 17.06
N ASP A 124 -32.66 -0.02 17.90
CA ASP A 124 -32.90 -0.27 19.34
C ASP A 124 -32.21 0.76 20.28
N GLY A 125 -31.44 1.71 19.74
CA GLY A 125 -30.72 2.73 20.52
C GLY A 125 -29.59 2.22 21.42
N GLU A 126 -29.26 0.92 21.32
CA GLU A 126 -28.26 0.21 22.13
C GLU A 126 -26.81 0.56 21.71
N SER A 127 -26.63 1.13 20.50
CA SER A 127 -25.30 1.39 19.91
C SER A 127 -24.67 2.70 20.38
N ARG A 128 -25.42 3.58 21.05
CA ARG A 128 -24.96 4.89 21.55
C ARG A 128 -23.82 4.81 22.58
N GLY A 129 -23.62 3.65 23.22
CA GLY A 129 -22.50 3.40 24.14
C GLY A 129 -21.18 2.98 23.47
N GLN A 130 -21.18 2.67 22.17
CA GLN A 130 -19.98 2.15 21.49
C GLN A 130 -19.01 3.27 21.04
N MET A 131 -19.46 4.53 20.96
CA MET A 131 -18.74 5.67 20.39
C MET A 131 -17.46 6.06 21.16
N GLN A 132 -17.47 6.04 22.50
CA GLN A 132 -16.25 6.27 23.30
C GLN A 132 -15.20 5.17 23.10
N GLY A 133 -15.64 3.97 22.70
CA GLY A 133 -14.77 2.87 22.30
C GLY A 133 -14.32 2.94 20.83
N VAL A 134 -14.91 3.78 19.97
CA VAL A 134 -14.58 3.87 18.53
C VAL A 134 -13.15 4.39 18.34
N VAL A 135 -12.65 5.31 19.17
CA VAL A 135 -11.24 5.76 19.10
C VAL A 135 -10.26 4.63 19.48
N LEU A 136 -10.63 3.79 20.46
CA LEU A 136 -9.90 2.56 20.82
C LEU A 136 -10.15 1.40 19.84
N LYS A 137 -11.20 1.46 19.02
CA LYS A 137 -11.60 0.43 18.04
C LYS A 137 -11.32 0.81 16.58
N VAL A 138 -10.92 2.03 16.27
CA VAL A 138 -10.15 2.30 15.04
C VAL A 138 -8.83 1.53 15.13
N LYS A 139 -8.27 1.39 16.34
CA LYS A 139 -7.27 0.36 16.65
C LYS A 139 -7.78 -1.05 16.29
N VAL A 140 -9.04 -1.41 16.48
CA VAL A 140 -9.59 -2.71 16.03
C VAL A 140 -9.80 -2.79 14.50
N LEU A 141 -10.18 -1.70 13.83
CA LEU A 141 -10.36 -1.65 12.37
C LEU A 141 -9.04 -1.64 11.59
N VAL A 142 -7.97 -1.12 12.21
CA VAL A 142 -6.66 -0.87 11.61
C VAL A 142 -5.57 -1.82 12.15
N THR A 143 -5.64 -2.15 13.43
CA THR A 143 -4.68 -2.98 14.17
C THR A 143 -5.44 -4.08 14.89
N LEU A 144 -6.07 -5.00 14.15
CA LEU A 144 -6.08 -6.35 14.70
C LEU A 144 -4.62 -6.70 14.91
N GLU A 145 -4.27 -6.66 16.19
CA GLU A 145 -3.00 -6.99 16.79
C GLU A 145 -2.40 -8.13 15.97
N TYR A 146 -1.43 -7.76 15.13
CA TYR A 146 -0.42 -8.71 14.73
C TYR A 146 0.15 -9.20 16.06
N GLN A 147 -0.24 -10.40 16.46
CA GLN A 147 0.42 -11.07 17.55
C GLN A 147 1.88 -11.16 17.10
N GLU A 148 2.76 -10.36 17.72
CA GLU A 148 4.16 -10.75 17.87
C GLU A 148 4.14 -12.05 18.68
N LYS A 149 3.91 -13.17 17.99
CA LYS A 149 4.20 -14.50 18.50
C LYS A 149 4.98 -15.24 17.45
N ASP A 150 6.28 -15.28 17.71
CA ASP A 150 7.19 -16.36 17.31
C ASP A 150 7.38 -16.58 15.82
N ASN A 151 8.01 -15.64 15.09
CA ASN A 151 8.84 -15.89 13.88
C ASN A 151 8.42 -17.06 12.95
N LYS A 152 7.10 -17.27 12.78
CA LYS A 152 6.49 -18.35 12.01
C LYS A 152 5.33 -17.72 11.27
N ILE A 153 5.33 -17.93 9.96
CA ILE A 153 4.27 -17.49 9.06
C ILE A 153 3.03 -18.34 9.38
N GLU A 154 2.25 -17.94 10.37
CA GLU A 154 0.95 -18.53 10.69
C GLU A 154 -0.15 -17.95 9.80
N LYS A 155 -1.15 -18.79 9.48
CA LYS A 155 -2.28 -18.58 8.55
C LYS A 155 -2.57 -17.12 8.18
N LYS A 156 -2.56 -16.82 6.87
CA LYS A 156 -3.05 -15.56 6.26
C LYS A 156 -4.35 -15.15 6.95
N PHE A 157 -4.29 -14.14 7.81
CA PHE A 157 -5.44 -13.66 8.56
C PHE A 157 -6.46 -13.07 7.59
N ASP A 158 -7.65 -13.67 7.53
CA ASP A 158 -8.75 -13.16 6.69
C ASP A 158 -9.57 -12.14 7.49
N VAL A 159 -9.32 -10.87 7.19
CA VAL A 159 -9.99 -9.74 7.84
C VAL A 159 -11.49 -9.70 7.52
N LEU A 160 -11.91 -10.13 6.33
CA LEU A 160 -13.33 -10.12 5.94
C LEU A 160 -14.08 -11.20 6.70
N GLU A 161 -13.50 -12.39 6.80
CA GLU A 161 -14.08 -13.50 7.56
C GLU A 161 -14.19 -13.17 9.05
N TRP A 162 -13.17 -12.50 9.62
CA TRP A 162 -13.23 -12.05 11.01
C TRP A 162 -14.39 -11.09 11.26
N TRP A 163 -14.59 -10.09 10.39
CA TRP A 163 -15.72 -9.16 10.50
C TRP A 163 -17.07 -9.84 10.30
N ARG A 164 -17.14 -10.83 9.40
CA ARG A 164 -18.35 -11.64 9.19
C ARG A 164 -18.75 -12.39 10.45
N VAL A 165 -17.80 -13.09 11.10
CA VAL A 165 -18.03 -13.84 12.34
C VAL A 165 -18.39 -12.93 13.52
N ASN A 166 -17.80 -11.74 13.60
CA ASN A 166 -18.04 -10.79 14.70
C ASN A 166 -19.19 -9.79 14.43
N SER A 167 -19.92 -9.95 13.34
CA SER A 167 -20.99 -9.03 12.91
C SER A 167 -22.10 -8.86 13.94
N VAL A 168 -22.48 -9.93 14.64
CA VAL A 168 -23.50 -9.88 15.70
C VAL A 168 -23.06 -8.97 16.86
N LYS A 169 -21.78 -9.04 17.24
CA LYS A 169 -21.22 -8.24 18.33
C LYS A 169 -20.96 -6.79 17.93
N TYR A 170 -20.60 -6.57 16.68
CA TYR A 170 -20.20 -5.27 16.14
C TYR A 170 -21.01 -4.92 14.89
N LYS A 171 -22.35 -4.87 15.00
CA LYS A 171 -23.29 -4.71 13.87
C LYS A 171 -22.90 -3.56 12.93
N ILE A 172 -22.88 -2.32 13.44
CA ILE A 172 -22.56 -1.12 12.66
C ILE A 172 -21.14 -1.19 12.09
N LEU A 173 -20.15 -1.52 12.93
CA LEU A 173 -18.75 -1.57 12.50
C LEU A 173 -18.48 -2.65 11.45
N SER A 174 -19.18 -3.79 11.50
CA SER A 174 -19.03 -4.86 10.51
C SER A 174 -19.53 -4.45 9.13
N PHE A 175 -20.62 -3.67 9.06
CA PHE A 175 -21.10 -3.09 7.81
C PHE A 175 -20.13 -2.04 7.26
N MET A 176 -19.66 -1.13 8.11
CA MET A 176 -18.65 -0.16 7.70
C MET A 176 -17.35 -0.82 7.24
N ALA A 177 -16.87 -1.84 7.96
CA ALA A 177 -15.65 -2.55 7.63
C ALA A 177 -15.77 -3.26 6.28
N ARG A 178 -16.89 -3.92 5.99
CA ARG A 178 -17.14 -4.53 4.67
C ARG A 178 -17.00 -3.50 3.55
N ASP A 179 -17.61 -2.33 3.71
CA ASP A 179 -17.67 -1.33 2.64
C ASP A 179 -16.33 -0.57 2.50
N ILE A 180 -15.61 -0.32 3.60
CA ILE A 180 -14.28 0.32 3.59
C ILE A 180 -13.20 -0.64 3.06
N LEU A 181 -13.21 -1.91 3.49
CA LEU A 181 -12.17 -2.89 3.12
C LEU A 181 -12.25 -3.30 1.66
N ALA A 182 -13.43 -3.17 1.03
CA ALA A 182 -13.63 -3.39 -0.40
C ALA A 182 -12.96 -2.31 -1.28
N ILE A 183 -12.62 -1.15 -0.71
CA ILE A 183 -11.98 -0.05 -1.44
C ILE A 183 -10.46 -0.32 -1.48
N PRO A 184 -9.84 -0.48 -2.66
CA PRO A 184 -8.39 -0.54 -2.78
C PRO A 184 -7.76 0.80 -2.35
N ILE A 185 -6.65 0.75 -1.62
CA ILE A 185 -6.00 1.98 -1.11
C ILE A 185 -5.18 2.68 -2.19
N THR A 186 -4.80 1.96 -3.27
CA THR A 186 -4.07 2.52 -4.41
C THR A 186 -4.86 2.39 -5.71
N THR A 187 -4.65 3.32 -6.63
CA THR A 187 -5.20 3.24 -7.99
C THR A 187 -4.51 2.17 -8.83
N VAL A 188 -3.34 1.69 -8.40
CA VAL A 188 -2.54 0.68 -9.10
C VAL A 188 -3.31 -0.63 -9.31
N ALA A 189 -4.14 -1.02 -8.34
CA ALA A 189 -5.02 -2.19 -8.50
C ALA A 189 -6.00 -2.01 -9.68
N PHE A 190 -6.57 -0.82 -9.83
CA PHE A 190 -7.41 -0.49 -10.98
C PHE A 190 -6.59 -0.39 -12.27
N GLU A 191 -5.39 0.18 -12.25
CA GLU A 191 -4.52 0.26 -13.43
C GLU A 191 -4.11 -1.13 -13.93
N ALA A 192 -3.81 -2.08 -13.04
CA ALA A 192 -3.53 -3.47 -13.41
C ALA A 192 -4.76 -4.12 -14.07
N THR A 193 -5.95 -3.87 -13.50
CA THR A 193 -7.24 -4.30 -14.04
C THR A 193 -7.50 -3.74 -15.44
N PHE A 194 -7.28 -2.43 -15.64
CA PHE A 194 -7.40 -1.79 -16.96
C PHE A 194 -6.32 -2.25 -17.94
N SER A 195 -5.10 -2.51 -17.46
CA SER A 195 -4.02 -3.03 -18.31
C SER A 195 -4.36 -4.42 -18.83
N ALA A 196 -4.91 -5.30 -17.99
CA ALA A 196 -5.46 -6.58 -18.42
C ALA A 196 -6.61 -6.36 -19.43
N GLY A 197 -7.58 -5.50 -19.12
CA GLY A 197 -8.69 -5.17 -20.00
C GLY A 197 -8.27 -4.57 -21.36
N SER A 198 -7.17 -3.83 -21.43
CA SER A 198 -6.63 -3.29 -22.68
C SER A 198 -6.18 -4.39 -23.65
N ARG A 199 -5.85 -5.60 -23.16
CA ARG A 199 -5.55 -6.75 -24.02
C ARG A 199 -6.81 -7.29 -24.70
N VAL A 200 -7.96 -7.13 -24.05
CA VAL A 200 -9.28 -7.49 -24.59
C VAL A 200 -9.72 -6.47 -25.64
N ILE A 201 -9.45 -5.18 -25.38
CA ILE A 201 -9.78 -4.04 -26.25
C ILE A 201 -8.51 -3.59 -27.00
N ASP A 202 -7.87 -4.50 -27.74
CA ASP A 202 -6.74 -4.12 -28.58
C ASP A 202 -7.22 -3.34 -29.82
N LYS A 203 -6.33 -2.56 -30.46
CA LYS A 203 -6.59 -1.69 -31.61
C LYS A 203 -7.22 -2.42 -32.80
N TYR A 204 -7.03 -3.73 -32.88
CA TYR A 204 -7.60 -4.62 -33.90
C TYR A 204 -9.03 -5.13 -33.58
N ARG A 205 -9.52 -4.94 -32.34
CA ARG A 205 -10.86 -5.36 -31.86
C ARG A 205 -11.77 -4.17 -31.52
N ALA A 206 -11.46 -2.97 -31.98
CA ALA A 206 -12.16 -1.72 -31.65
C ALA A 206 -13.59 -1.57 -32.22
N SER A 207 -14.21 -2.64 -32.76
CA SER A 207 -15.59 -2.61 -33.28
C SER A 207 -16.63 -3.18 -32.31
N LEU A 208 -16.25 -3.49 -31.07
CA LEU A 208 -17.17 -4.01 -30.06
C LEU A 208 -18.10 -2.91 -29.55
N THR A 209 -19.35 -3.26 -29.25
CA THR A 209 -20.29 -2.32 -28.61
C THR A 209 -19.90 -2.12 -27.15
N SER A 210 -20.26 -0.97 -26.58
CA SER A 210 -19.97 -0.65 -25.16
C SER A 210 -20.45 -1.74 -24.20
N GLU A 211 -21.57 -2.39 -24.52
CA GLU A 211 -22.16 -3.46 -23.72
C GLU A 211 -21.31 -4.74 -23.76
N THR A 212 -20.84 -5.15 -24.95
CA THR A 212 -19.96 -6.32 -25.09
C THR A 212 -18.60 -6.08 -24.45
N VAL A 213 -18.07 -4.85 -24.53
CA VAL A 213 -16.83 -4.46 -23.82
C VAL A 213 -16.99 -4.58 -22.32
N GLN A 214 -18.10 -4.08 -21.76
CA GLN A 214 -18.37 -4.17 -20.32
C GLN A 214 -18.46 -5.62 -19.83
N VAL A 215 -19.16 -6.48 -20.55
CA VAL A 215 -19.29 -7.90 -20.20
C VAL A 215 -17.92 -8.59 -20.21
N LEU A 216 -17.11 -8.37 -21.25
CA LEU A 216 -15.77 -8.97 -21.34
C LEU A 216 -14.81 -8.45 -20.26
N MET A 217 -14.90 -7.17 -19.91
CA MET A 217 -14.15 -6.63 -18.77
C MET A 217 -14.59 -7.29 -17.47
N CYS A 218 -15.90 -7.44 -17.23
CA CYS A 218 -16.39 -8.09 -16.01
C CYS A 218 -16.03 -9.59 -15.92
N GLU A 219 -15.88 -10.29 -17.04
CA GLU A 219 -15.49 -11.72 -17.08
C GLU A 219 -14.02 -11.95 -16.72
N GLU A 220 -13.12 -11.04 -17.07
CA GLU A 220 -11.68 -11.12 -16.73
C GLU A 220 -11.34 -10.58 -15.33
N ILE A 221 -12.26 -9.85 -14.70
CA ILE A 221 -12.04 -9.17 -13.40
C ILE A 221 -12.61 -10.00 -12.22
N GLY A 222 -13.50 -10.97 -12.48
CA GLY A 222 -14.16 -11.81 -11.46
C GLY A 222 -13.39 -13.09 -11.14
#